data_AF-A0A654DEK9-F1
#
_entry.id   AF-A0A654DEK9-F1
#
_cell.length_a   1.000
_cell.length_b   1.000
_cell.length_c   1.000
_cell.angle_alpha   90.00
_cell.angle_beta   90.00
_cell.angle_gamma   90.00
#
_symmetry.space_group_name_H-M   'P 1'
#
loop_
_entity.id
_entity.type
_entity.pdbx_description
1 polymer ?
#
loop_
_entity_poly.entity_id
_entity_poly.type
_entity_poly.pdbx_seq_one_letter_code
_entity_poly.pdbx_strand_id
1 'polypeptide(L)'
;MNGLVPLLLIGAVLLFIVLALQNVRPGRTAKLPVEAKPLMSATERQIIALLEEALPQARVHAKVAMGAIVKTRAGLSQRQRMSVRGRFSQKIVDFVLEDRASGRILALVEHGNGARKAASERSGTRSPARPVTRPSACPTRAGQRPPASATSCWPPFPTTQDPTTPAPLKRVGKGQSSAR
;
A
#
# COMPACT_ATOMS: atom_id res chain seq x y z
N MET A 1 -5.72 72.04 12.10
CA MET A 1 -6.25 70.66 12.15
C MET A 1 -5.55 69.70 11.17
N ASN A 2 -4.68 70.18 10.26
CA ASN A 2 -4.11 69.38 9.18
C ASN A 2 -2.90 68.52 9.57
N GLY A 3 -2.26 68.79 10.72
CA GLY A 3 -1.12 67.99 11.23
C GLY A 3 -1.52 66.76 12.05
N LEU A 4 -2.77 66.68 12.51
CA LEU A 4 -3.27 65.55 13.31
C LEU A 4 -3.58 64.33 12.43
N VAL A 5 -4.10 64.59 11.22
CA VAL A 5 -4.46 63.57 10.22
C VAL A 5 -3.26 62.71 9.78
N PRO A 6 -2.10 63.28 9.38
CA PRO A 6 -0.94 62.48 9.01
C PRO A 6 -0.37 61.68 10.20
N LEU A 7 -0.43 62.23 11.42
CA LEU A 7 0.03 61.53 12.62
C LEU A 7 -0.83 60.30 12.94
N LEU A 8 -2.16 60.41 12.79
CA LEU A 8 -3.09 59.30 12.96
C LEU A 8 -2.90 58.21 11.90
N LEU A 9 -2.65 58.59 10.64
CA LEU A 9 -2.37 57.63 9.57
C LEU A 9 -1.10 56.84 9.81
N ILE A 10 -0.02 57.51 10.24
CA ILE A 10 1.24 56.85 10.60
C ILE A 10 1.02 55.86 11.74
N GLY A 11 0.29 56.26 12.79
CA GLY A 11 -0.07 55.39 13.91
C GLY A 11 -0.87 54.17 13.49
N ALA A 12 -1.86 54.33 12.60
CA ALA A 12 -2.68 53.24 12.10
C ALA A 12 -1.87 52.25 11.23
N VAL A 13 -0.95 52.74 10.40
CA VAL A 13 -0.06 51.90 9.59
C VAL A 13 0.89 51.12 10.48
N LEU A 14 1.51 51.77 11.47
CA LEU A 14 2.37 51.09 12.44
C LEU A 14 1.62 50.00 13.22
N LEU A 15 0.42 50.31 13.69
CA LEU A 15 -0.43 49.34 14.38
C LEU A 15 -0.79 48.16 13.48
N PHE A 16 -1.16 48.42 12.22
CA PHE A 16 -1.45 47.37 11.25
C PHE A 16 -0.24 46.48 10.98
N ILE A 17 0.96 47.05 10.84
CA ILE A 17 2.21 46.30 10.66
C ILE A 17 2.48 45.42 11.89
N VAL A 18 2.31 45.95 13.10
CA VAL A 18 2.51 45.16 14.34
C VAL A 18 1.53 43.99 14.42
N LEU A 19 0.24 44.22 14.14
CA LEU A 19 -0.78 43.17 14.12
C LEU A 19 -0.52 42.12 13.03
N ALA A 20 -0.08 42.56 11.85
CA ALA A 20 0.30 41.66 10.76
C ALA A 20 1.48 40.78 11.17
N LEU A 21 2.53 41.36 11.76
CA LEU A 21 3.72 40.63 12.23
C LEU A 21 3.40 39.64 13.36
N GLN A 22 2.48 39.98 14.27
CA GLN A 22 2.01 39.06 15.31
C GLN A 22 1.21 37.87 14.77
N ASN A 23 0.54 38.04 13.62
CA ASN A 23 -0.20 36.98 12.94
C ASN A 23 0.66 36.13 11.99
N VAL A 24 1.91 36.53 11.72
CA VAL A 24 2.88 35.67 11.03
C VAL A 24 3.31 34.57 12.00
N ARG A 25 2.54 33.49 12.05
CA ARG A 25 2.99 32.26 12.70
C ARG A 25 4.22 31.79 11.93
N PRO A 26 5.42 31.74 12.53
CA PRO A 26 6.56 31.13 11.86
C PRO A 26 6.14 29.71 11.51
N GLY A 27 6.20 29.39 10.22
CA GLY A 27 5.91 28.04 9.72
C GLY A 27 6.83 27.08 10.44
N ARG A 28 6.32 26.44 11.49
CA ARG A 28 7.07 25.50 12.30
C ARG A 28 7.18 24.22 11.48
N THR A 29 8.09 24.20 10.52
CA THR A 29 8.65 22.95 9.99
C THR A 29 9.50 22.34 11.08
N ALA A 30 8.86 21.92 12.18
CA ALA A 30 9.47 21.03 13.14
C ALA A 30 9.89 19.79 12.35
N LYS A 31 11.18 19.46 12.39
CA LYS A 31 11.64 18.17 11.85
C LYS A 31 10.83 17.09 12.56
N LEU A 32 9.96 16.43 11.81
CA LEU A 32 9.17 15.31 12.32
C LEU A 32 10.17 14.27 12.84
N PRO A 33 10.02 13.76 14.07
CA PRO A 33 10.92 12.75 14.62
C PRO A 33 10.63 11.40 13.94
N VAL A 34 11.16 11.22 12.74
CA VAL A 34 10.97 10.01 11.92
C VAL A 34 12.31 9.37 11.63
N GLU A 35 12.34 8.05 11.68
CA GLU A 35 13.49 7.23 11.33
C GLU A 35 13.13 6.31 10.16
N ALA A 36 14.11 6.04 9.31
CA ALA A 36 13.94 5.10 8.22
C ALA A 36 13.92 3.67 8.77
N LYS A 37 12.98 2.86 8.29
CA LYS A 37 12.90 1.42 8.56
C LYS A 37 13.00 0.64 7.26
N PRO A 38 13.55 -0.60 7.26
CA PRO A 38 13.38 -1.49 6.13
C PRO A 38 11.90 -1.63 5.74
N LEU A 39 11.63 -1.60 4.43
CA LEU A 39 10.26 -1.73 3.91
C LEU A 39 9.58 -3.03 4.38
N MET A 40 10.37 -4.10 4.51
CA MET A 40 9.89 -5.45 4.82
C MET A 40 10.83 -6.20 5.75
N SER A 41 10.27 -7.14 6.50
CA SER A 41 11.00 -8.11 7.32
C SER A 41 11.71 -9.16 6.45
N ALA A 42 12.62 -9.95 7.03
CA ALA A 42 13.28 -11.04 6.32
C ALA A 42 12.27 -12.11 5.85
N THR A 43 11.30 -12.46 6.70
CA THR A 43 10.24 -13.42 6.38
C THR A 43 9.37 -12.93 5.23
N GLU A 44 8.99 -11.65 5.23
CA GLU A 44 8.19 -11.07 4.16
C GLU A 44 8.93 -11.11 2.81
N ARG A 45 10.25 -10.90 2.80
CA ARG A 45 11.06 -11.02 1.58
C ARG A 45 11.12 -12.46 1.06
N GLN A 46 11.21 -13.44 1.96
CA GLN A 46 11.16 -14.86 1.57
C GLN A 46 9.80 -15.21 0.96
N ILE A 47 8.70 -14.70 1.53
CA ILE A 47 7.36 -14.90 0.98
C ILE A 47 7.26 -14.32 -0.43
N ILE A 48 7.81 -13.13 -0.69
CA ILE A 48 7.84 -12.58 -2.05
C ILE A 48 8.56 -13.53 -2.99
N ALA A 49 9.75 -14.00 -2.63
CA ALA A 49 10.51 -14.91 -3.48
C ALA A 49 9.71 -16.18 -3.81
N LEU A 50 9.06 -16.77 -2.80
CA LEU A 50 8.19 -17.94 -2.99
C LEU A 50 6.98 -17.64 -3.88
N LEU A 51 6.35 -16.47 -3.73
CA LEU A 51 5.21 -16.04 -4.56
C LEU A 51 5.63 -15.79 -6.01
N GLU A 52 6.79 -15.17 -6.22
CA GLU A 52 7.33 -14.92 -7.56
C GLU A 52 7.74 -16.21 -8.28
N GLU A 53 8.29 -17.17 -7.55
CA GLU A 53 8.64 -18.50 -8.08
C GLU A 53 7.38 -19.33 -8.39
N ALA A 54 6.41 -19.37 -7.47
CA ALA A 54 5.19 -20.15 -7.65
C ALA A 54 4.24 -19.59 -8.71
N LEU A 55 4.27 -18.26 -8.95
CA LEU A 55 3.41 -17.59 -9.91
C LEU A 55 4.20 -16.63 -10.81
N PRO A 56 5.00 -17.15 -11.77
CA PRO A 56 5.82 -16.32 -12.65
C PRO A 56 5.01 -15.31 -13.48
N GLN A 57 3.75 -15.65 -13.79
CA GLN A 57 2.80 -14.79 -14.48
C GLN A 57 2.27 -13.63 -13.61
N ALA A 58 2.50 -13.65 -12.30
CA ALA A 58 2.08 -12.59 -11.39
C ALA A 58 3.20 -11.57 -11.11
N ARG A 59 2.82 -10.31 -10.94
CA ARG A 59 3.61 -9.26 -10.28
C ARG A 59 3.21 -9.21 -8.82
N VAL A 60 4.20 -9.23 -7.94
CA VAL A 60 3.99 -9.09 -6.49
C VAL A 60 4.24 -7.64 -6.09
N HIS A 61 3.25 -7.01 -5.47
CA HIS A 61 3.36 -5.66 -4.93
C HIS A 61 3.33 -5.69 -3.40
N ALA A 62 4.34 -5.13 -2.78
CA ALA A 62 4.51 -5.10 -1.33
C ALA A 62 3.84 -3.88 -0.69
N LYS A 63 3.29 -4.05 0.52
CA LYS A 63 2.82 -2.97 1.41
C LYS A 63 1.89 -1.98 0.68
N VAL A 64 0.88 -2.51 0.02
CA VAL A 64 -0.05 -1.71 -0.79
C VAL A 64 -1.13 -1.12 0.09
N ALA A 65 -1.27 0.21 0.06
CA ALA A 65 -2.37 0.91 0.71
C ALA A 65 -3.71 0.49 0.08
N MET A 66 -4.69 0.10 0.90
CA MET A 66 -5.99 -0.37 0.43
C MET A 66 -6.72 0.71 -0.38
N GLY A 67 -6.47 1.99 -0.08
CA GLY A 67 -7.02 3.11 -0.82
C GLY A 67 -6.51 3.27 -2.27
N ALA A 68 -5.42 2.58 -2.64
CA ALA A 68 -4.94 2.55 -4.01
C ALA A 68 -5.71 1.53 -4.88
N ILE A 69 -6.29 0.50 -4.26
CA ILE A 69 -6.93 -0.63 -4.95
C ILE A 69 -8.44 -0.73 -4.72
N VAL A 70 -8.98 0.05 -3.76
CA VAL A 70 -10.41 0.12 -3.47
C VAL A 70 -10.93 1.52 -3.71
N LYS A 71 -12.02 1.61 -4.47
CA LYS A 71 -12.80 2.84 -4.66
C LYS A 71 -14.17 2.72 -4.02
N THR A 72 -14.67 3.84 -3.51
CA THR A 72 -16.06 3.95 -3.07
C THR A 72 -17.02 3.82 -4.26
N ARG A 73 -18.20 3.26 -4.04
CA ARG A 73 -19.26 3.19 -5.07
C ARG A 73 -19.73 4.59 -5.49
N ALA A 74 -20.13 4.74 -6.75
CA ALA A 74 -20.79 5.94 -7.25
C ALA A 74 -22.16 6.16 -6.56
N GLY A 75 -22.67 7.40 -6.60
CA GLY A 75 -23.98 7.75 -6.04
C GLY A 75 -24.02 7.99 -4.53
N LEU A 76 -22.88 7.95 -3.84
CA LEU A 76 -22.79 8.34 -2.43
C LEU A 76 -22.72 9.86 -2.26
N SER A 77 -23.37 10.39 -1.22
CA SER A 77 -23.14 11.77 -0.77
C SER A 77 -21.69 11.96 -0.32
N GLN A 78 -21.21 13.20 -0.30
CA GLN A 78 -19.83 13.51 0.08
C GLN A 78 -19.48 13.02 1.49
N ARG A 79 -20.39 13.19 2.46
CA ARG A 79 -20.19 12.73 3.84
C ARG A 79 -20.08 11.21 3.93
N GLN A 80 -20.95 10.48 3.23
CA GLN A 80 -20.90 9.01 3.16
C GLN A 80 -19.62 8.53 2.49
N ARG A 81 -19.21 9.17 1.39
CA ARG A 81 -17.97 8.86 0.68
C ARG A 81 -16.76 8.99 1.60
N MET A 82 -16.67 10.07 2.37
CA MET A 82 -15.58 10.29 3.33
C MET A 82 -15.62 9.26 4.47
N SER A 83 -16.79 8.96 5.02
CA SER A 83 -16.95 7.94 6.06
C SER A 83 -16.50 6.55 5.59
N VAL A 84 -16.92 6.13 4.39
CA VAL A 84 -16.54 4.83 3.81
C VAL A 84 -15.05 4.78 3.50
N ARG A 85 -14.49 5.84 2.89
CA ARG A 85 -13.05 5.94 2.61
C ARG A 85 -12.20 5.84 3.87
N GLY A 86 -12.65 6.46 4.97
CA GLY A 86 -12.01 6.35 6.28
C GLY A 86 -11.79 4.90 6.73
N ARG A 87 -12.73 3.99 6.44
CA ARG A 87 -12.67 2.58 6.88
C ARG A 87 -11.52 1.77 6.30
N PHE A 88 -10.97 2.18 5.16
CA PHE A 88 -9.88 1.47 4.49
C PHE A 88 -8.65 2.34 4.23
N SER A 89 -8.75 3.67 4.35
CA SER A 89 -7.66 4.60 4.00
C SER A 89 -6.35 4.38 4.77
N GLN A 90 -6.42 3.80 5.97
CA GLN A 90 -5.25 3.52 6.81
C GLN A 90 -4.80 2.05 6.73
N LYS A 91 -5.50 1.21 5.97
CA LYS A 91 -5.17 -0.22 5.86
C LYS A 91 -4.11 -0.43 4.78
N ILE A 92 -3.12 -1.24 5.10
CA ILE A 92 -2.05 -1.66 4.18
C ILE A 92 -2.09 -3.19 4.14
N VAL A 93 -2.13 -3.74 2.93
CA VAL A 93 -2.04 -5.17 2.67
C VAL A 93 -0.57 -5.54 2.47
N ASP A 94 -0.13 -6.68 3.00
CA ASP A 94 1.28 -7.10 2.89
C ASP A 94 1.69 -7.35 1.45
N PHE A 95 0.89 -8.12 0.69
CA PHE A 95 1.15 -8.39 -0.71
C PHE A 95 -0.11 -8.35 -1.57
N VAL A 96 0.03 -7.81 -2.79
CA VAL A 96 -0.99 -7.85 -3.84
C VAL A 96 -0.40 -8.59 -5.05
N LEU A 97 -1.11 -9.60 -5.53
CA LEU A 97 -0.77 -10.31 -6.75
C LEU A 97 -1.54 -9.72 -7.91
N GLU A 98 -0.83 -9.28 -8.94
CA GLU A 98 -1.38 -8.72 -10.17
C GLU A 98 -1.01 -9.61 -11.35
N ASP A 99 -1.93 -9.87 -12.26
CA ASP A 99 -1.63 -10.54 -13.51
C ASP A 99 -0.76 -9.65 -14.42
N ARG A 100 0.40 -10.14 -14.85
CA ARG A 100 1.36 -9.38 -15.67
C ARG A 100 0.78 -8.91 -16.99
N ALA A 101 -0.13 -9.69 -17.58
CA ALA A 101 -0.65 -9.41 -18.91
C ALA A 101 -1.81 -8.40 -18.88
N SER A 102 -2.75 -8.56 -17.95
CA SER A 102 -3.97 -7.75 -17.88
C SER A 102 -3.94 -6.61 -16.86
N GLY A 103 -3.01 -6.64 -15.91
CA GLY A 103 -3.00 -5.72 -14.77
C GLY A 103 -4.10 -5.98 -13.74
N ARG A 104 -4.82 -7.10 -13.84
CA ARG A 104 -5.89 -7.44 -12.92
C ARG A 104 -5.32 -7.97 -11.60
N ILE A 105 -5.85 -7.49 -10.48
CA ILE A 105 -5.56 -8.09 -9.16
C ILE A 105 -6.11 -9.52 -9.12
N LEU A 106 -5.21 -10.47 -8.85
CA LEU A 106 -5.47 -11.89 -8.69
C LEU A 106 -5.82 -12.24 -7.24
N ALA A 107 -5.05 -11.72 -6.29
CA ALA A 107 -5.21 -12.00 -4.88
C ALA A 107 -4.59 -10.93 -3.97
N LEU A 108 -5.04 -10.91 -2.72
CA LEU A 108 -4.42 -10.21 -1.60
C LEU A 108 -3.88 -11.27 -0.65
N VAL A 109 -2.64 -11.13 -0.21
CA VAL A 109 -1.98 -12.06 0.71
C VAL A 109 -1.53 -11.28 1.94
N GLU A 110 -1.94 -11.74 3.12
CA GLU A 110 -1.52 -11.20 4.41
C GLU A 110 -0.62 -12.22 5.12
N HIS A 111 0.49 -11.77 5.69
CA HIS A 111 1.35 -12.62 6.49
C HIS A 111 0.90 -12.56 7.95
N GLY A 112 0.22 -13.61 8.40
CA GLY A 112 -0.27 -13.71 9.78
C GLY A 112 0.87 -13.95 10.77
N ASN A 113 1.12 -13.00 11.66
CA ASN A 113 1.98 -13.21 12.82
C ASN A 113 1.18 -14.00 13.85
N GLY A 114 1.48 -15.29 14.03
CA GLY A 114 0.85 -16.12 15.03
C GLY A 114 1.17 -15.67 16.46
N ALA A 115 0.29 -14.87 17.05
CA ALA A 115 0.12 -14.78 18.51
C ALA A 115 -1.38 -14.88 18.82
N ARG A 116 -1.84 -16.12 18.98
CA ARG A 116 -3.19 -16.47 19.42
C ARG A 116 -3.41 -15.94 20.85
N LYS A 117 -4.05 -14.78 21.01
CA LYS A 117 -4.83 -14.48 22.23
C LYS A 117 -6.25 -15.00 21.98
N ALA A 118 -6.52 -16.21 22.47
CA ALA A 118 -7.88 -16.68 22.65
C ALA A 118 -8.54 -15.80 23.73
N ALA A 119 -9.47 -14.93 23.35
CA ALA A 119 -10.52 -14.44 24.24
C ALA A 119 -11.64 -13.72 23.46
N SER A 120 -12.84 -14.25 23.66
CA SER A 120 -14.15 -13.69 23.37
C SER A 120 -14.67 -13.82 21.93
N GLU A 121 -15.29 -14.98 21.70
CA GLU A 121 -16.48 -15.08 20.86
C GLU A 121 -17.46 -13.95 21.23
N ARG A 122 -17.63 -13.01 20.30
CA ARG A 122 -18.86 -12.24 20.17
C ARG A 122 -19.17 -12.13 18.67
N SER A 123 -19.93 -13.12 18.23
CA SER A 123 -20.88 -13.10 17.10
C SER A 123 -20.75 -11.92 16.13
N GLY A 124 -20.13 -12.19 14.99
CA GLY A 124 -20.04 -11.28 13.85
C GLY A 124 -19.60 -12.01 12.59
N THR A 125 -20.50 -12.81 12.01
CA THR A 125 -20.43 -13.37 10.64
C THR A 125 -19.07 -13.93 10.21
N ARG A 126 -18.85 -15.20 10.54
CA ARG A 126 -17.87 -16.06 9.88
C ARG A 126 -18.23 -16.17 8.39
N SER A 127 -17.56 -15.42 7.52
CA SER A 127 -17.56 -15.70 6.09
C SER A 127 -16.32 -16.57 5.82
N PRO A 128 -16.47 -17.90 5.62
CA PRO A 128 -15.35 -18.67 5.10
C PRO A 128 -15.00 -18.09 3.73
N ALA A 129 -13.71 -17.95 3.46
CA ALA A 129 -13.18 -17.52 2.18
C ALA A 129 -13.97 -18.17 1.04
N ARG A 130 -14.82 -17.37 0.38
CA ARG A 130 -15.40 -17.75 -0.89
C ARG A 130 -14.30 -17.48 -1.92
N PRO A 131 -13.83 -18.50 -2.65
CA PRO A 131 -13.05 -18.24 -3.84
C PRO A 131 -13.89 -17.33 -4.72
N VAL A 132 -13.32 -16.23 -5.21
CA VAL A 132 -13.91 -15.50 -6.33
C VAL A 132 -13.67 -16.35 -7.57
N THR A 133 -14.36 -17.48 -7.69
CA THR A 133 -14.49 -18.23 -8.93
C THR A 133 -15.69 -17.69 -9.68
N ARG A 134 -15.45 -16.64 -10.46
CA ARG A 134 -16.08 -16.52 -11.77
C ARG A 134 -14.99 -16.18 -12.77
N PRO A 135 -14.47 -17.15 -13.55
CA PRO A 135 -13.75 -16.81 -14.76
C PRO A 135 -14.75 -16.09 -15.67
N SER A 136 -14.52 -14.79 -15.89
CA SER A 136 -15.11 -14.14 -17.07
C SER A 136 -14.43 -14.80 -18.27
N ALA A 137 -15.28 -15.21 -19.21
CA ALA A 137 -14.95 -16.04 -20.35
C ALA A 137 -13.66 -15.62 -21.04
N CYS A 138 -12.80 -16.61 -21.27
CA CYS A 138 -11.80 -16.58 -22.31
C CYS A 138 -12.52 -16.28 -23.63
N PRO A 139 -12.12 -15.27 -24.43
CA PRO A 139 -12.56 -15.21 -25.82
C PRO A 139 -11.84 -16.36 -26.55
N THR A 140 -12.49 -17.51 -26.60
CA THR A 140 -12.09 -18.62 -27.46
C THR A 140 -12.18 -18.14 -28.90
N ARG A 141 -11.05 -18.15 -29.60
CA ARG A 141 -10.99 -18.06 -31.06
C ARG A 141 -11.94 -19.10 -31.63
N ALA A 142 -12.90 -18.66 -32.45
CA ALA A 142 -13.90 -19.52 -33.06
C ALA A 142 -13.27 -20.77 -33.69
N GLY A 143 -13.75 -21.97 -33.32
CA GLY A 143 -13.60 -23.16 -34.16
C GLY A 143 -13.14 -24.48 -33.54
N GLN A 144 -12.87 -24.62 -32.23
CA GLN A 144 -12.47 -25.93 -31.68
C GLN A 144 -13.16 -26.27 -30.35
N ARG A 145 -13.84 -27.43 -30.31
CA ARG A 145 -14.41 -28.04 -29.10
C ARG A 145 -13.27 -28.67 -28.28
N PRO A 146 -13.10 -28.38 -26.99
CA PRO A 146 -12.18 -29.14 -26.15
C PRO A 146 -12.78 -30.52 -25.78
N PRO A 147 -11.97 -31.59 -25.68
CA PRO A 147 -12.43 -32.92 -25.27
C PRO A 147 -12.78 -32.98 -23.78
N ALA A 148 -13.74 -33.85 -23.47
CA ALA A 148 -14.30 -34.07 -22.14
C ALA A 148 -13.38 -34.94 -21.25
N SER A 149 -12.27 -34.39 -20.77
CA SER A 149 -11.47 -34.99 -19.69
C SER A 149 -10.36 -34.04 -19.21
N ALA A 150 -10.69 -33.07 -18.36
CA ALA A 150 -9.69 -32.30 -17.61
C ALA A 150 -10.17 -32.12 -16.16
N THR A 151 -10.39 -33.24 -15.51
CA THR A 151 -10.63 -33.32 -14.07
C THR A 151 -9.27 -33.25 -13.36
N SER A 152 -9.10 -32.26 -12.47
CA SER A 152 -8.28 -32.37 -11.26
C SER A 152 -6.85 -32.93 -11.42
N CYS A 153 -5.86 -32.08 -11.67
CA CYS A 153 -4.45 -32.43 -11.51
C CYS A 153 -3.68 -31.26 -10.86
N TRP A 154 -3.69 -31.20 -9.53
CA TRP A 154 -2.57 -30.62 -8.78
C TRP A 154 -1.99 -31.74 -7.92
N PRO A 155 -0.73 -32.15 -8.12
CA PRO A 155 -0.09 -33.11 -7.24
C PRO A 155 0.25 -32.45 -5.89
N PRO A 156 0.33 -33.21 -4.79
CA PRO A 156 0.85 -32.70 -3.52
C PRO A 156 2.36 -32.43 -3.63
N PHE A 157 2.81 -31.30 -3.10
CA PHE A 157 4.22 -30.89 -3.05
C PHE A 157 5.08 -31.86 -2.21
N PRO A 158 6.33 -32.14 -2.61
CA PRO A 158 7.28 -32.84 -1.76
C PRO A 158 7.82 -31.92 -0.65
N THR A 159 7.81 -32.44 0.57
CA THR A 159 8.48 -31.88 1.76
C THR A 159 9.99 -32.16 1.70
N THR A 160 10.77 -31.45 2.53
CA THR A 160 12.25 -31.52 2.76
C THR A 160 13.13 -30.84 1.68
N GLN A 161 14.09 -29.95 1.98
CA GLN A 161 15.08 -29.91 3.09
C GLN A 161 15.67 -28.51 3.36
N ASP A 162 16.39 -28.45 4.49
CA ASP A 162 16.98 -27.38 5.32
C ASP A 162 17.93 -26.35 4.64
N PRO A 163 18.11 -25.13 5.21
CA PRO A 163 18.88 -24.02 4.64
C PRO A 163 20.27 -23.89 5.26
N THR A 164 21.34 -23.85 4.46
CA THR A 164 22.64 -23.38 4.97
C THR A 164 23.45 -22.64 3.90
N THR A 165 23.91 -21.45 4.32
CA THR A 165 24.97 -20.61 3.72
C THR A 165 24.54 -19.47 2.77
N PRO A 166 24.44 -18.22 3.25
CA PRO A 166 24.64 -17.07 2.39
C PRO A 166 26.15 -16.76 2.24
N ALA A 167 26.62 -16.75 0.99
CA ALA A 167 27.94 -16.27 0.62
C ALA A 167 28.07 -14.74 0.85
N PRO A 168 29.26 -14.21 1.21
CA PRO A 168 29.45 -12.79 1.43
C PRO A 168 29.46 -12.01 0.11
N LEU A 169 28.57 -11.01 0.00
CA LEU A 169 28.56 -10.05 -1.11
C LEU A 169 29.75 -9.09 -1.01
N LYS A 170 30.64 -9.15 -2.01
CA LYS A 170 31.71 -8.18 -2.24
C LYS A 170 31.14 -6.76 -2.37
N ARG A 171 31.67 -5.85 -1.57
CA ARG A 171 31.43 -4.40 -1.66
C ARG A 171 32.08 -3.87 -2.95
N VAL A 172 31.26 -3.62 -3.99
CA VAL A 172 31.71 -2.90 -5.20
C VAL A 172 31.70 -1.40 -4.88
N GLY A 173 32.89 -0.82 -4.77
CA GLY A 173 33.10 0.62 -4.75
C GLY A 173 32.90 1.23 -6.14
N LYS A 174 32.14 2.31 -6.19
CA LYS A 174 32.25 3.39 -7.19
C LYS A 174 32.30 4.66 -6.35
N GLY A 175 33.30 5.52 -6.44
CA GLY A 175 34.07 5.95 -7.60
C GLY A 175 34.02 7.46 -7.52
N GLN A 176 35.16 8.07 -7.20
CA GLN A 176 35.31 9.51 -7.04
C GLN A 176 34.92 10.21 -8.35
N SER A 177 34.08 11.25 -8.26
CA SER A 177 33.84 12.17 -9.37
C SER A 177 34.71 13.40 -9.17
N SER A 178 35.80 13.45 -9.94
CA SER A 178 36.61 14.64 -10.21
C SER A 178 36.27 15.12 -11.63
N ALA A 179 36.00 16.43 -11.77
CA ALA A 179 35.88 17.27 -12.97
C ALA A 179 34.72 18.27 -12.70
N ARG A 180 34.85 19.58 -12.86
CA ARG A 180 35.85 20.48 -13.43
C ARG A 180 35.59 21.86 -12.83
#